data_AF-A0A432K177-F1
#
_entry.id   AF-A0A432K177-F1
#
_cell.length_a   1.000
_cell.length_b   1.000
_cell.length_c   1.000
_cell.angle_alpha   90.00
_cell.angle_beta   90.00
_cell.angle_gamma   90.00
#
_symmetry.space_group_name_H-M   'P 1'
#
loop_
_entity.id
_entity.type
_entity.pdbx_description
1 polymer ?
#
loop_
_entity_poly.entity_id
_entity_poly.type
_entity_poly.pdbx_seq_one_letter_code
_entity_poly.pdbx_strand_id
1 'polypeptide(L)'
;MSIIVHTLIIAVIFSAVIRKISEMDDKIIFSTFTLLKISCGILMGFLYWSYYGGTGDTIYFYEQAQALFQYFQTERISFSEWVGFAPLSLSHAEFSAQSEPRTFFFVRLMSFLYALTQGNYFSMSIYLSFFSGLAIWAFVNELVKISKENKFIIFVALLFIPSITFWSSGLLKESLMTIAIYALGLSVLKWKANPKKWLYAIPAIISVYVLWKVKYYVPIVLLPILGITLIFSKEKFLRKFTFPKKVLLYFGLLIVGGSAVAFIHPVFHSGRFFELIQISHDVIAQNSGDSLIQFS
;
A
#
# COMPACT_ATOMS: atom_id res chain seq x y z
N MET A 1 10.01 1.85 -25.75
CA MET A 1 11.21 1.29 -25.07
C MET A 1 10.80 -0.05 -24.50
N SER A 2 11.58 -1.09 -24.78
CA SER A 2 11.12 -2.47 -24.59
C SER A 2 10.97 -2.82 -23.11
N ILE A 3 9.92 -3.59 -22.77
CA ILE A 3 9.73 -4.27 -21.46
C ILE A 3 11.00 -4.98 -20.96
N ILE A 4 11.87 -5.37 -21.89
CA ILE A 4 13.20 -5.92 -21.63
C ILE A 4 14.05 -4.98 -20.77
N VAL A 5 14.07 -3.67 -21.04
CA VAL A 5 14.88 -2.71 -20.28
C VAL A 5 14.42 -2.61 -18.84
N HIS A 6 13.11 -2.53 -18.61
CA HIS A 6 12.55 -2.50 -17.25
C HIS A 6 12.80 -3.80 -16.50
N THR A 7 12.72 -4.93 -17.19
CA THR A 7 13.06 -6.25 -16.64
C THR A 7 14.53 -6.30 -16.23
N LEU A 8 15.44 -5.78 -17.05
CA LEU A 8 16.87 -5.68 -16.71
C LEU A 8 17.11 -4.77 -15.50
N ILE A 9 16.45 -3.61 -15.42
CA ILE A 9 16.55 -2.71 -14.26
C ILE A 9 16.13 -3.45 -12.98
N ILE A 10 14.97 -4.14 -13.00
CA ILE A 10 14.50 -4.92 -11.87
C ILE A 10 15.47 -6.06 -11.53
N ALA A 11 16.01 -6.77 -12.52
CA ALA A 11 16.99 -7.83 -12.32
C ALA A 11 18.29 -7.33 -11.69
N VAL A 12 18.77 -6.14 -12.08
CA VAL A 12 19.95 -5.49 -11.49
C VAL A 12 19.68 -5.12 -10.03
N ILE A 13 18.53 -4.50 -9.72
CA ILE A 13 18.18 -4.15 -8.34
C ILE A 13 18.01 -5.42 -7.49
N PHE A 14 17.32 -6.43 -8.01
CA PHE A 14 17.17 -7.73 -7.35
C PHE A 14 18.52 -8.37 -7.04
N SER A 15 19.43 -8.37 -8.01
CA SER A 15 20.81 -8.89 -7.85
C SER A 15 21.61 -8.08 -6.83
N ALA A 16 21.42 -6.77 -6.76
CA ALA A 16 22.06 -5.93 -5.75
C ALA A 16 21.53 -6.23 -4.33
N VAL A 17 20.24 -6.52 -4.19
CA VAL A 17 19.62 -6.87 -2.90
C VAL A 17 20.04 -8.27 -2.46
N ILE A 18 20.00 -9.28 -3.35
CA ILE A 18 20.34 -10.66 -3.00
C ILE A 18 21.80 -10.81 -2.53
N ARG A 19 22.71 -9.98 -3.08
CA ARG A 19 24.12 -9.91 -2.65
C ARG A 19 24.29 -9.40 -1.21
N LYS A 20 23.33 -8.64 -0.68
CA LYS A 20 23.34 -8.14 0.70
C LYS A 20 22.79 -9.16 1.71
N ILE A 21 22.15 -10.22 1.24
CA ILE A 21 21.64 -11.30 2.08
C ILE A 21 22.79 -12.29 2.31
N SER A 22 23.11 -12.59 3.57
CA SER A 22 24.22 -13.48 3.93
C SER A 22 23.85 -14.96 3.81
N GLU A 23 22.73 -15.36 4.42
CA GLU A 23 22.30 -16.75 4.53
C GLU A 23 21.69 -17.27 3.21
N MET A 24 22.02 -18.51 2.85
CA MET A 24 21.51 -19.12 1.62
C MET A 24 19.99 -19.34 1.68
N ASP A 25 19.47 -19.81 2.81
CA ASP A 25 18.04 -20.03 3.01
C ASP A 25 17.24 -18.73 2.81
N ASP A 26 17.74 -17.63 3.37
CA ASP A 26 17.11 -16.33 3.26
C ASP A 26 17.12 -15.83 1.80
N LYS A 27 18.17 -16.12 1.02
CA LYS A 27 18.20 -15.81 -0.42
C LYS A 27 17.12 -16.58 -1.17
N ILE A 28 16.95 -17.87 -0.88
CA ILE A 28 15.92 -18.70 -1.51
C ILE A 28 14.54 -18.16 -1.16
N ILE A 29 14.26 -17.93 0.13
CA ILE A 29 12.96 -17.41 0.59
C ILE A 29 12.66 -16.04 -0.03
N PHE A 30 13.63 -15.12 -0.02
CA PHE A 30 13.50 -13.81 -0.65
C PHE A 30 13.18 -13.91 -2.14
N SER A 31 13.91 -14.78 -2.84
CA SER A 31 13.74 -14.97 -4.29
C SER A 31 12.37 -15.54 -4.61
N THR A 32 11.97 -16.62 -3.93
CA THR A 32 10.67 -17.25 -4.10
C THR A 32 9.54 -16.27 -3.81
N PHE A 33 9.61 -15.55 -2.69
CA PHE A 33 8.60 -14.55 -2.33
C PHE A 33 8.51 -13.42 -3.36
N THR A 34 9.65 -12.85 -3.78
CA THR A 34 9.67 -11.73 -4.71
C THR A 34 9.13 -12.13 -6.09
N LEU A 35 9.54 -13.30 -6.59
CA LEU A 35 9.03 -13.85 -7.85
C LEU A 35 7.52 -14.12 -7.78
N LEU A 36 7.05 -14.67 -6.67
CA LEU A 36 5.63 -14.88 -6.43
C LEU A 36 4.87 -13.54 -6.42
N LYS A 37 5.41 -12.51 -5.73
CA LYS A 37 4.81 -11.18 -5.65
C LYS A 37 4.65 -10.53 -7.02
N ILE A 38 5.70 -10.59 -7.85
CA ILE A 38 5.68 -10.08 -9.23
C ILE A 38 4.67 -10.87 -10.07
N SER A 39 4.69 -12.20 -9.96
CA SER A 39 3.75 -13.07 -10.68
C SER A 39 2.31 -12.74 -10.32
N CYS A 40 2.00 -12.50 -9.04
CA CYS A 40 0.68 -12.06 -8.60
C CYS A 40 0.28 -10.71 -9.23
N GLY A 41 1.20 -9.75 -9.37
CA GLY A 41 0.89 -8.46 -10.01
C GLY A 41 0.59 -8.59 -11.51
N ILE A 42 1.31 -9.48 -12.19
CA ILE A 42 1.05 -9.81 -13.59
C ILE A 42 -0.30 -10.53 -13.72
N LEU A 43 -0.56 -11.53 -12.88
CA LEU A 43 -1.83 -12.26 -12.83
C LEU A 43 -3.01 -11.32 -12.52
N MET A 44 -2.83 -10.33 -11.64
CA MET A 44 -3.83 -9.31 -11.37
C MET A 44 -4.15 -8.52 -12.65
N GLY A 45 -3.13 -8.12 -13.41
CA GLY A 45 -3.30 -7.52 -14.73
C GLY A 45 -4.12 -8.38 -15.68
N PHE A 46 -3.74 -9.65 -15.84
CA PHE A 46 -4.48 -10.59 -16.68
C PHE A 46 -5.91 -10.80 -16.21
N LEU A 47 -6.16 -10.89 -14.90
CA LEU A 47 -7.51 -11.04 -14.36
C LEU A 47 -8.39 -9.85 -14.78
N TYR A 48 -7.90 -8.62 -14.62
CA TYR A 48 -8.68 -7.44 -14.98
C TYR A 48 -8.87 -7.26 -16.49
N TRP A 49 -7.86 -7.60 -17.30
CA TRP A 49 -8.01 -7.54 -18.77
C TRP A 49 -8.91 -8.64 -19.33
N SER A 50 -8.71 -9.89 -18.90
CA SER A 50 -9.34 -11.05 -19.50
C SER A 50 -10.70 -11.40 -18.87
N TYR A 51 -10.81 -11.33 -17.55
CA TYR A 51 -12.04 -11.73 -16.85
C TYR A 51 -12.99 -10.55 -16.63
N TYR A 52 -12.48 -9.39 -16.25
CA TYR A 52 -13.29 -8.18 -16.02
C TYR A 52 -13.41 -7.28 -17.27
N GLY A 53 -13.05 -7.79 -18.44
CA GLY A 53 -13.23 -7.08 -19.72
C GLY A 53 -12.47 -5.77 -19.85
N GLY A 54 -11.35 -5.60 -19.13
CA GLY A 54 -10.58 -4.36 -19.14
C GLY A 54 -11.21 -3.24 -18.31
N THR A 55 -12.08 -3.56 -17.35
CA THR A 55 -12.67 -2.58 -16.43
C THR A 55 -12.20 -2.83 -15.00
N GLY A 56 -12.23 -1.81 -14.14
CA GLY A 56 -11.90 -1.91 -12.72
C GLY A 56 -10.71 -1.05 -12.30
N ASP A 57 -10.44 -1.03 -10.99
CA ASP A 57 -9.52 -0.08 -10.35
C ASP A 57 -8.14 -0.02 -11.00
N THR A 58 -7.54 -1.19 -11.26
CA THR A 58 -6.19 -1.27 -11.81
C THR A 58 -6.10 -0.68 -13.23
N ILE A 59 -7.14 -0.88 -14.05
CA ILE A 59 -7.19 -0.33 -15.41
C ILE A 59 -7.48 1.16 -15.36
N TYR A 60 -8.44 1.56 -14.52
CA TYR A 60 -8.76 2.96 -14.29
C TYR A 60 -7.53 3.77 -13.85
N PHE A 61 -6.74 3.28 -12.89
CA PHE A 61 -5.53 4.00 -12.47
C PHE A 61 -4.49 4.11 -13.58
N TYR A 62 -4.37 3.10 -14.45
CA TYR A 62 -3.50 3.15 -15.61
C TYR A 62 -3.97 4.20 -16.63
N GLU A 63 -5.24 4.21 -16.99
CA GLU A 63 -5.82 5.15 -17.96
C GLU A 63 -5.76 6.59 -17.44
N GLN A 64 -6.04 6.81 -16.16
CA GLN A 64 -5.95 8.15 -15.56
C GLN A 64 -4.49 8.63 -15.45
N ALA A 65 -3.55 7.72 -15.19
CA ALA A 65 -2.12 8.04 -15.20
C ALA A 65 -1.64 8.41 -16.61
N GLN A 66 -2.12 7.70 -17.63
CA GLN A 66 -1.91 8.02 -19.04
C GLN A 66 -2.45 9.40 -19.39
N ALA A 67 -3.73 9.67 -19.07
CA ALA A 67 -4.38 10.94 -19.38
C ALA A 67 -3.64 12.12 -18.73
N LEU A 68 -3.28 12.00 -17.45
CA LEU A 68 -2.55 13.05 -16.74
C LEU A 68 -1.18 13.31 -17.39
N PHE A 69 -0.45 12.26 -17.78
CA PHE A 69 0.83 12.40 -18.46
C PHE A 69 0.68 13.00 -19.86
N GLN A 70 -0.37 12.63 -20.60
CA GLN A 70 -0.67 13.21 -21.92
C GLN A 70 -0.98 14.71 -21.81
N TYR A 71 -1.78 15.12 -20.82
CA TYR A 71 -2.04 16.55 -20.59
C TYR A 71 -0.76 17.34 -20.31
N PHE A 72 0.21 16.73 -19.61
CA PHE A 72 1.52 17.33 -19.42
C PHE A 72 2.30 17.40 -20.74
N GLN A 73 2.32 16.33 -21.54
CA GLN A 73 3.03 16.30 -22.83
C GLN A 73 2.45 17.27 -23.87
N THR A 74 1.14 17.52 -23.83
CA THR A 74 0.46 18.47 -24.73
C THR A 74 0.38 19.88 -24.15
N GLU A 75 1.19 20.20 -23.13
CA GLU A 75 1.27 21.51 -22.46
C GLU A 75 -0.06 22.05 -21.90
N ARG A 76 -1.04 21.17 -21.67
CA ARG A 76 -2.33 21.54 -21.05
C ARG A 76 -2.21 21.76 -19.55
N ILE A 77 -1.20 21.17 -18.93
CA ILE A 77 -0.82 21.40 -17.53
C ILE A 77 0.68 21.65 -17.45
N SER A 78 1.09 22.52 -16.54
CA SER A 78 2.50 22.80 -16.30
C SER A 78 3.21 21.66 -15.54
N PHE A 79 4.54 21.67 -15.54
CA PHE A 79 5.35 20.73 -14.75
C PHE A 79 5.04 20.81 -13.25
N SER A 80 4.80 22.02 -12.72
CA SER A 80 4.46 22.20 -11.30
C SER A 80 3.09 21.60 -10.95
N GLU A 81 2.13 21.63 -11.86
CA GLU A 81 0.82 20.98 -11.70
C GLU A 81 0.90 19.46 -11.79
N TRP A 82 1.71 18.95 -12.73
CA TRP A 82 1.95 17.52 -12.88
C TRP A 82 2.61 16.94 -11.62
N VAL A 83 3.66 17.60 -11.11
CA VAL A 83 4.33 17.20 -9.86
C VAL A 83 3.47 17.44 -8.62
N GLY A 84 2.54 18.39 -8.68
CA GLY A 84 1.66 18.73 -7.57
C GLY A 84 2.19 19.80 -6.63
N PHE A 85 3.13 20.62 -7.09
CA PHE A 85 3.50 21.89 -6.44
C PHE A 85 2.47 22.99 -6.70
N ALA A 86 1.70 22.89 -7.78
CA ALA A 86 0.57 23.75 -8.10
C ALA A 86 -0.74 22.95 -8.17
N PRO A 87 -1.90 23.57 -7.86
CA PRO A 87 -3.21 22.96 -8.08
C PRO A 87 -3.44 22.75 -9.58
N LEU A 88 -4.10 21.65 -9.95
CA LEU A 88 -4.40 21.32 -11.34
C LEU A 88 -5.38 22.35 -11.92
N SER A 89 -5.05 22.92 -13.08
CA SER A 89 -5.88 23.89 -13.81
C SER A 89 -7.07 23.27 -14.55
N LEU A 90 -7.07 21.94 -14.71
CA LEU A 90 -8.15 21.19 -15.34
C LEU A 90 -9.41 21.17 -14.47
N SER A 91 -10.57 21.17 -15.11
CA SER A 91 -11.84 20.97 -14.43
C SER A 91 -12.07 19.49 -14.09
N HIS A 92 -12.96 19.24 -13.12
CA HIS A 92 -13.36 17.87 -12.74
C HIS A 92 -14.02 17.09 -13.89
N ALA A 93 -14.65 17.80 -14.84
CA ALA A 93 -15.23 17.18 -16.02
C ALA A 93 -14.15 16.73 -17.02
N GLU A 94 -13.02 17.42 -17.08
CA GLU A 94 -11.90 17.09 -17.96
C GLU A 94 -10.98 16.01 -17.37
N PHE A 95 -10.96 15.88 -16.04
CA PHE A 95 -10.15 14.89 -15.36
C PHE A 95 -10.84 14.32 -14.11
N SER A 96 -11.54 13.20 -14.31
CA SER A 96 -12.38 12.58 -13.27
C SER A 96 -11.61 12.19 -12.02
N ALA A 97 -10.34 11.79 -12.13
CA ALA A 97 -9.53 11.41 -10.98
C ALA A 97 -9.34 12.54 -9.95
N GLN A 98 -9.47 13.81 -10.34
CA GLN A 98 -9.41 14.96 -9.42
C GLN A 98 -10.57 14.99 -8.41
N SER A 99 -11.70 14.37 -8.74
CA SER A 99 -12.90 14.34 -7.89
C SER A 99 -12.69 13.61 -6.57
N GLU A 100 -11.81 12.61 -6.55
CA GLU A 100 -11.45 11.90 -5.33
C GLU A 100 -9.97 12.14 -5.01
N PRO A 101 -9.64 12.99 -4.01
CA PRO A 101 -8.26 13.38 -3.72
C PRO A 101 -7.28 12.22 -3.48
N ARG A 102 -7.78 11.06 -3.00
CA ARG A 102 -6.99 9.86 -2.75
C ARG A 102 -6.62 9.13 -4.04
N THR A 103 -7.59 8.96 -4.95
CA THR A 103 -7.32 8.54 -6.34
C THR A 103 -6.36 9.49 -6.99
N PHE A 104 -6.60 10.80 -6.91
CA PHE A 104 -5.74 11.77 -7.58
C PHE A 104 -4.28 11.66 -7.14
N PHE A 105 -4.04 11.54 -5.83
CA PHE A 105 -2.68 11.34 -5.30
C PHE A 105 -2.03 10.08 -5.88
N PHE A 106 -2.75 8.95 -5.91
CA PHE A 106 -2.23 7.71 -6.46
C PHE A 106 -1.96 7.81 -7.98
N VAL A 107 -2.93 8.33 -8.74
CA VAL A 107 -2.83 8.55 -10.18
C VAL A 107 -1.65 9.45 -10.53
N ARG A 108 -1.42 10.52 -9.76
CA ARG A 108 -0.26 11.39 -9.94
C ARG A 108 1.05 10.61 -9.80
N LEU A 109 1.20 9.81 -8.76
CA LEU A 109 2.38 8.94 -8.61
C LEU A 109 2.50 7.94 -9.77
N MET A 110 1.38 7.37 -10.21
CA MET A 110 1.36 6.43 -11.33
C MET A 110 1.67 7.11 -12.66
N SER A 111 1.39 8.40 -12.85
CA SER A 111 1.74 9.13 -14.07
C SER A 111 3.26 9.27 -14.25
N PHE A 112 4.03 9.38 -13.16
CA PHE A 112 5.49 9.29 -13.22
C PHE A 112 5.97 7.90 -13.61
N LEU A 113 5.34 6.87 -13.05
CA LEU A 113 5.67 5.49 -13.39
C LEU A 113 5.26 5.17 -14.84
N TYR A 114 4.16 5.76 -15.32
CA TYR A 114 3.72 5.71 -16.71
C TYR A 114 4.77 6.34 -17.63
N ALA A 115 5.25 7.54 -17.30
CA ALA A 115 6.32 8.22 -18.03
C ALA A 115 7.60 7.36 -18.08
N LEU A 116 8.02 6.80 -16.93
CA LEU A 116 9.20 5.94 -16.82
C LEU A 116 9.07 4.68 -17.68
N THR A 117 7.90 4.04 -17.64
CA THR A 117 7.62 2.78 -18.34
C THR A 117 7.10 2.95 -19.76
N GLN A 118 7.00 4.20 -20.22
CA GLN A 118 6.43 4.57 -21.52
C GLN A 118 5.04 3.98 -21.76
N GLY A 119 4.23 3.95 -20.70
CA GLY A 119 2.87 3.43 -20.73
C GLY A 119 2.74 1.92 -20.79
N ASN A 120 3.79 1.15 -20.45
CA ASN A 120 3.61 -0.30 -20.36
C ASN A 120 2.99 -0.70 -19.01
N TYR A 121 1.70 -1.04 -19.02
CA TYR A 121 0.96 -1.46 -17.82
C TYR A 121 1.68 -2.57 -17.01
N PHE A 122 2.14 -3.64 -17.67
CA PHE A 122 2.78 -4.75 -16.98
C PHE A 122 4.10 -4.33 -16.32
N SER A 123 4.86 -3.43 -16.94
CA SER A 123 6.07 -2.87 -16.36
C SER A 123 5.74 -2.07 -15.10
N MET A 124 4.69 -1.24 -15.11
CA MET A 124 4.22 -0.51 -13.92
C MET A 124 3.81 -1.48 -12.80
N SER A 125 3.05 -2.52 -13.15
CA SER A 125 2.61 -3.58 -12.23
C SER A 125 3.80 -4.33 -11.61
N ILE A 126 4.83 -4.66 -12.41
CA ILE A 126 6.07 -5.30 -11.94
C ILE A 126 6.81 -4.38 -10.96
N TYR A 127 6.97 -3.09 -11.27
CA TYR A 127 7.64 -2.14 -10.37
C TYR A 127 6.94 -2.05 -9.01
N LEU A 128 5.61 -1.86 -8.99
CA LEU A 128 4.88 -1.77 -7.73
C LEU A 128 4.93 -3.08 -6.93
N SER A 129 4.77 -4.22 -7.60
CA SER A 129 4.85 -5.53 -6.95
C SER A 129 6.24 -5.80 -6.37
N PHE A 130 7.28 -5.44 -7.11
CA PHE A 130 8.67 -5.60 -6.69
C PHE A 130 9.01 -4.72 -5.48
N PHE A 131 8.71 -3.42 -5.54
CA PHE A 131 9.00 -2.51 -4.42
C PHE A 131 8.14 -2.82 -3.18
N SER A 132 6.90 -3.26 -3.37
CA SER A 132 6.08 -3.82 -2.28
C SER A 132 6.75 -5.04 -1.65
N GLY A 133 7.21 -5.99 -2.47
CA GLY A 133 7.99 -7.15 -2.00
C GLY A 133 9.26 -6.76 -1.24
N LEU A 134 10.03 -5.79 -1.73
CA LEU A 134 11.24 -5.30 -1.05
C LEU A 134 10.94 -4.70 0.32
N ALA A 135 9.88 -3.90 0.44
CA ALA A 135 9.49 -3.29 1.71
C ALA A 135 9.08 -4.35 2.74
N ILE A 136 8.25 -5.32 2.31
CA ILE A 136 7.83 -6.45 3.15
C ILE A 136 9.05 -7.26 3.59
N TRP A 137 9.92 -7.65 2.66
CA TRP A 137 11.13 -8.42 2.96
C TRP A 137 12.03 -7.71 3.97
N ALA A 138 12.30 -6.42 3.75
CA ALA A 138 13.17 -5.64 4.62
C ALA A 138 12.63 -5.58 6.06
N PHE A 139 11.32 -5.40 6.23
CA PHE A 139 10.67 -5.45 7.54
C PHE A 139 10.73 -6.84 8.17
N VAL A 140 10.32 -7.88 7.45
CA VAL A 140 10.24 -9.25 7.98
C VAL A 140 11.62 -9.78 8.35
N ASN A 141 12.64 -9.53 7.53
CA ASN A 141 14.02 -9.89 7.85
C ASN A 141 14.53 -9.16 9.12
N GLU A 142 14.17 -7.88 9.29
CA GLU A 142 14.51 -7.18 10.53
C GLU A 142 13.76 -7.75 11.74
N LEU A 143 12.50 -8.14 11.56
CA LEU A 143 11.69 -8.77 12.61
C LEU A 143 12.27 -10.13 13.03
N VAL A 144 12.73 -10.94 12.09
CA VAL A 144 13.40 -12.22 12.35
C VAL A 144 14.63 -12.01 13.24
N LYS A 145 15.47 -11.01 12.95
CA LYS A 145 16.70 -10.73 13.72
C LYS A 145 16.44 -10.36 15.18
N ILE A 146 15.29 -9.75 15.47
CA ILE A 146 14.93 -9.33 16.83
C ILE A 146 14.02 -10.33 17.55
N SER A 147 13.48 -11.30 16.82
CA SER A 147 12.61 -12.34 17.38
C SER A 147 13.43 -13.49 17.94
N LYS A 148 12.88 -14.18 18.94
CA LYS A 148 13.39 -15.47 19.43
C LYS A 148 12.70 -16.65 18.78
N GLU A 149 11.64 -16.39 18.02
CA GLU A 149 10.86 -17.41 17.33
C GLU A 149 11.61 -17.97 16.12
N ASN A 150 11.19 -19.16 15.68
CA ASN A 150 11.76 -19.78 14.49
C ASN A 150 11.57 -18.86 13.25
N LYS A 151 12.69 -18.53 12.59
CA LYS A 151 12.70 -17.66 11.40
C LYS A 151 11.76 -18.12 10.30
N PHE A 152 11.65 -19.44 10.08
CA PHE A 152 10.80 -20.02 9.05
C PHE A 152 9.32 -19.75 9.32
N ILE A 153 8.89 -19.85 10.58
CA ILE A 153 7.51 -19.57 10.98
C ILE A 153 7.17 -18.10 10.68
N ILE A 154 8.07 -17.17 11.02
CA ILE A 154 7.88 -15.75 10.74
C ILE A 154 7.78 -15.49 9.24
N PHE A 155 8.68 -16.09 8.44
CA PHE A 155 8.66 -15.92 6.99
C PHE A 155 7.36 -16.44 6.37
N VAL A 156 6.93 -17.67 6.72
CA VAL A 156 5.67 -18.24 6.21
C VAL A 156 4.48 -17.39 6.62
N ALA A 157 4.41 -16.98 7.88
CA ALA A 157 3.30 -16.22 8.43
C ALA A 157 3.20 -14.78 7.91
N LEU A 158 4.27 -14.18 7.36
CA LEU A 158 4.24 -12.78 6.93
C LEU A 158 4.45 -12.57 5.43
N LEU A 159 5.14 -13.48 4.74
CA LEU A 159 5.45 -13.34 3.31
C LEU A 159 4.43 -14.05 2.42
N PHE A 160 3.89 -15.19 2.86
CA PHE A 160 3.12 -16.09 2.00
C PHE A 160 1.60 -16.09 2.30
N ILE A 161 1.12 -15.11 3.06
CA ILE A 161 -0.33 -14.91 3.23
C ILE A 161 -0.92 -14.39 1.92
N PRO A 162 -1.93 -15.06 1.32
CA PRO A 162 -2.52 -14.66 0.05
C PRO A 162 -3.00 -13.21 -0.01
N SER A 163 -3.54 -12.65 1.09
CA SER A 163 -3.95 -11.25 1.14
C SER A 163 -2.79 -10.28 0.97
N ILE A 164 -1.64 -10.58 1.57
CA ILE A 164 -0.43 -9.79 1.40
C ILE A 164 0.16 -10.07 0.03
N THR A 165 0.28 -11.31 -0.40
CA THR A 165 1.00 -11.63 -1.63
C THR A 165 0.21 -11.25 -2.89
N PHE A 166 -1.09 -11.54 -2.96
CA PHE A 166 -1.91 -11.31 -4.14
C PHE A 166 -2.56 -9.92 -4.14
N TRP A 167 -3.36 -9.59 -3.13
CA TRP A 167 -4.17 -8.36 -3.08
C TRP A 167 -3.41 -7.07 -2.78
N SER A 168 -2.09 -7.14 -2.63
CA SER A 168 -1.22 -5.96 -2.58
C SER A 168 -0.16 -5.95 -3.69
N SER A 169 -0.37 -6.73 -4.75
CA SER A 169 0.46 -6.71 -5.96
C SER A 169 -0.24 -6.00 -7.11
N GLY A 170 0.56 -5.48 -8.03
CA GLY A 170 0.10 -4.81 -9.24
C GLY A 170 -0.19 -3.33 -9.08
N LEU A 171 -0.99 -2.78 -10.00
CA LEU A 171 -1.30 -1.36 -10.06
C LEU A 171 -2.49 -1.02 -9.15
N LEU A 172 -2.32 -1.24 -7.85
CA LEU A 172 -3.34 -1.01 -6.83
C LEU A 172 -2.86 0.00 -5.77
N LYS A 173 -3.81 0.73 -5.18
CA LYS A 173 -3.54 1.61 -4.03
C LYS A 173 -2.97 0.81 -2.86
N GLU A 174 -3.41 -0.43 -2.71
CA GLU A 174 -2.99 -1.40 -1.71
C GLU A 174 -1.50 -1.73 -1.83
N SER A 175 -0.93 -1.75 -3.04
CA SER A 175 0.50 -1.95 -3.25
C SER A 175 1.33 -0.80 -2.68
N LEU A 176 0.91 0.44 -2.93
CA LEU A 176 1.56 1.63 -2.36
C LEU A 176 1.36 1.74 -0.84
N MET A 177 0.15 1.45 -0.36
CA MET A 177 -0.16 1.37 1.07
C MET A 177 0.75 0.36 1.76
N THR A 178 0.94 -0.82 1.16
CA THR A 178 1.79 -1.88 1.69
C THR A 178 3.24 -1.43 1.80
N ILE A 179 3.80 -0.80 0.76
CA ILE A 179 5.14 -0.21 0.82
C ILE A 179 5.27 0.71 2.04
N ALA A 180 4.30 1.61 2.25
CA ALA A 180 4.33 2.56 3.35
C ALA A 180 4.15 1.91 4.74
N ILE A 181 3.25 0.92 4.90
CA ILE A 181 3.07 0.20 6.18
C ILE A 181 4.39 -0.48 6.59
N TYR A 182 4.98 -1.25 5.69
CA TYR A 182 6.18 -2.03 6.01
C TYR A 182 7.43 -1.16 6.14
N ALA A 183 7.54 -0.07 5.36
CA ALA A 183 8.60 0.93 5.54
C ALA A 183 8.48 1.64 6.90
N LEU A 184 7.27 2.04 7.32
CA LEU A 184 7.03 2.62 8.64
C LEU A 184 7.41 1.65 9.76
N GLY A 185 6.96 0.40 9.66
CA GLY A 185 7.33 -0.66 10.62
C GLY A 185 8.84 -0.85 10.71
N LEU A 186 9.53 -0.92 9.56
CA LEU A 186 10.98 -1.06 9.51
C LEU A 186 11.70 0.13 10.16
N SER A 187 11.25 1.35 9.88
CA SER A 187 11.78 2.57 10.52
C SER A 187 11.64 2.52 12.04
N VAL A 188 10.48 2.08 12.54
CA VAL A 188 10.25 1.93 13.98
C VAL A 188 11.17 0.88 14.60
N LEU A 189 11.36 -0.28 13.96
CA LEU A 189 12.28 -1.31 14.42
C LEU A 189 13.73 -0.82 14.47
N LYS A 190 14.19 -0.16 13.39
CA LYS A 190 15.54 0.41 13.30
C LYS A 190 15.76 1.53 14.30
N TRP A 191 14.78 2.39 14.51
CA TRP A 191 14.84 3.46 15.49
C TRP A 191 14.89 2.91 16.92
N LYS A 192 14.11 1.86 17.22
CA LYS A 192 14.18 1.16 18.50
C LYS A 192 15.56 0.55 18.76
N ALA A 193 16.18 -0.04 17.75
CA ALA A 193 17.53 -0.59 17.86
C ALA A 193 18.61 0.50 18.02
N ASN A 194 18.43 1.66 17.39
CA ASN A 194 19.40 2.76 17.39
C ASN A 194 18.70 4.12 17.54
N PRO A 195 18.29 4.51 18.77
CA PRO A 195 17.46 5.69 19.00
C PRO A 195 18.10 7.03 18.59
N LYS A 196 19.44 7.08 18.52
CA LYS A 196 20.21 8.27 18.14
C LYS A 196 20.22 8.53 16.62
N LYS A 197 19.81 7.57 15.80
CA LYS A 197 19.80 7.71 14.33
C LYS A 197 18.49 8.33 13.86
N TRP A 198 18.45 9.67 13.86
CA TRP A 198 17.29 10.44 13.40
C TRP A 198 16.93 10.20 11.93
N LEU A 199 17.86 9.71 11.11
CA LEU A 199 17.63 9.39 9.70
C LEU A 199 16.48 8.39 9.47
N TYR A 200 16.13 7.56 10.46
CA TYR A 200 14.97 6.66 10.36
C TYR A 200 13.61 7.40 10.44
N ALA A 201 13.60 8.66 10.91
CA ALA A 201 12.39 9.48 10.96
C ALA A 201 11.93 9.92 9.57
N ILE A 202 12.85 10.16 8.62
CA ILE A 202 12.52 10.58 7.25
C ILE A 202 11.59 9.55 6.55
N PRO A 203 11.98 8.27 6.40
CA PRO A 203 11.10 7.27 5.80
C PRO A 203 9.82 7.03 6.62
N ALA A 204 9.85 7.23 7.95
CA ALA A 204 8.64 7.14 8.77
C ALA A 204 7.64 8.26 8.44
N ILE A 205 8.09 9.52 8.36
CA ILE A 205 7.26 10.68 8.03
C ILE A 205 6.69 10.53 6.62
N ILE A 206 7.53 10.14 5.65
CA ILE A 206 7.08 9.88 4.27
C ILE A 206 6.01 8.79 4.25
N SER A 207 6.21 7.71 4.99
CA SER A 207 5.24 6.61 5.06
C SER A 207 3.91 7.07 5.65
N VAL A 208 3.92 7.84 6.75
CA VAL A 208 2.70 8.39 7.35
C VAL A 208 1.98 9.33 6.38
N TYR A 209 2.72 10.18 5.66
CA TYR A 209 2.15 11.06 4.65
C TYR A 209 1.47 10.28 3.51
N VAL A 210 2.17 9.28 2.95
CA VAL A 210 1.61 8.41 1.90
C VAL A 210 0.36 7.69 2.41
N LEU A 211 0.41 7.12 3.60
CA LEU A 211 -0.73 6.44 4.21
C LEU A 211 -1.91 7.40 4.41
N TRP A 212 -1.66 8.63 4.85
CA TRP A 212 -2.71 9.64 5.02
C TRP A 212 -3.38 9.99 3.69
N LYS A 213 -2.59 10.14 2.62
CA LYS A 213 -3.07 10.49 1.28
C LYS A 213 -3.76 9.35 0.55
N VAL A 214 -3.36 8.10 0.81
CA VAL A 214 -3.95 6.91 0.16
C VAL A 214 -5.15 6.40 0.96
N LYS A 215 -4.98 6.12 2.25
CA LYS A 215 -6.00 5.53 3.14
C LYS A 215 -5.83 6.06 4.58
N TYR A 216 -6.38 7.24 4.85
CA TYR A 216 -6.24 7.98 6.12
C TYR A 216 -6.62 7.19 7.39
N TYR A 217 -7.51 6.20 7.29
CA TYR A 217 -7.88 5.35 8.43
C TYR A 217 -6.74 4.40 8.86
N VAL A 218 -5.83 4.03 7.96
CA VAL A 218 -4.69 3.16 8.25
C VAL A 218 -3.71 3.79 9.25
N PRO A 219 -3.15 5.00 9.03
CA PRO A 219 -2.23 5.61 9.99
C PRO A 219 -2.93 5.98 11.31
N ILE A 220 -4.22 6.30 11.27
CA ILE A 220 -5.04 6.53 12.47
C ILE A 220 -5.03 5.31 13.40
N VAL A 221 -5.14 4.10 12.85
CA VAL A 221 -5.09 2.85 13.64
C VAL A 221 -3.66 2.43 13.94
N LEU A 222 -2.76 2.55 12.96
CA LEU A 222 -1.40 2.03 13.04
C LEU A 222 -0.50 2.84 14.00
N LEU A 223 -0.62 4.18 14.00
CA LEU A 223 0.24 5.04 14.83
C LEU A 223 0.04 4.84 16.34
N PRO A 224 -1.20 4.75 16.87
CA PRO A 224 -1.42 4.38 18.27
C PRO A 224 -0.78 3.04 18.62
N ILE A 225 -0.98 2.00 17.80
CA ILE A 225 -0.40 0.67 18.03
C ILE A 225 1.13 0.75 18.11
N LEU A 226 1.77 1.47 17.18
CA LEU A 226 3.22 1.64 17.16
C LEU A 226 3.71 2.46 18.36
N GLY A 227 3.01 3.55 18.71
CA GLY A 227 3.32 4.38 19.87
C GLY A 227 3.26 3.59 21.17
N ILE A 228 2.19 2.84 21.38
CA ILE A 228 2.01 1.93 22.53
C ILE A 228 3.13 0.89 22.55
N THR A 229 3.46 0.28 21.42
CA THR A 229 4.54 -0.72 21.31
C THR A 229 5.90 -0.13 21.71
N LEU A 230 6.17 1.13 21.35
CA LEU A 230 7.38 1.84 21.74
C LEU A 230 7.40 2.16 23.24
N ILE A 231 6.28 2.64 23.80
CA ILE A 231 6.14 2.90 25.24
C ILE A 231 6.33 1.60 26.04
N PHE A 232 5.64 0.53 25.65
CA PHE A 232 5.78 -0.80 26.26
C PHE A 232 7.20 -1.34 26.24
N SER A 233 7.96 -0.99 25.21
CA SER A 233 9.34 -1.44 25.09
C SER A 233 10.32 -0.70 26.01
N LYS A 234 9.99 0.52 26.45
CA LYS A 234 10.82 1.36 27.32
C LYS A 234 10.45 1.24 28.80
N GLU A 235 9.15 1.13 29.11
CA GLU A 235 8.67 1.18 30.48
C GLU A 235 8.82 -0.15 31.23
N LYS A 236 9.62 -0.14 32.31
CA LYS A 236 9.76 -1.29 33.22
C LYS A 236 8.41 -1.66 33.88
N PHE A 237 7.55 -0.67 34.11
CA PHE A 237 6.24 -0.83 34.73
C PHE A 237 5.33 -1.77 33.93
N LEU A 238 5.29 -1.59 32.62
CA LEU A 238 4.38 -2.33 31.76
C LEU A 238 4.92 -3.71 31.32
N ARG A 239 6.21 -3.98 31.54
CA ARG A 239 6.81 -5.30 31.34
C ARG A 239 6.25 -6.37 32.29
N LYS A 240 5.64 -5.95 33.40
CA LYS A 240 5.00 -6.81 34.42
C LYS A 240 3.67 -7.42 33.96
N PHE A 241 3.03 -6.88 32.92
CA PHE A 241 1.77 -7.43 32.43
C PHE A 241 1.98 -8.75 31.71
N THR A 242 1.15 -9.74 32.05
CA THR A 242 1.06 -11.01 31.32
C THR A 242 0.56 -10.76 29.90
N PHE A 243 0.88 -11.67 28.97
CA PHE A 243 0.42 -11.61 27.57
C PHE A 243 -1.08 -11.27 27.41
N PRO A 244 -2.03 -11.93 28.11
CA PRO A 244 -3.45 -11.60 27.98
C PRO A 244 -3.79 -10.18 28.44
N LYS A 245 -3.13 -9.64 29.47
CA LYS A 245 -3.35 -8.25 29.91
C LYS A 245 -2.84 -7.24 28.88
N LYS A 246 -1.73 -7.55 28.18
CA LYS A 246 -1.24 -6.72 27.07
C LYS A 246 -2.24 -6.73 25.92
N VAL A 247 -2.73 -7.92 25.54
CA VAL A 247 -3.75 -8.07 24.50
C VAL A 247 -5.00 -7.28 24.84
N LEU A 248 -5.51 -7.39 26.07
CA LEU A 248 -6.67 -6.62 26.53
C LEU A 248 -6.42 -5.10 26.47
N LEU A 249 -5.22 -4.63 26.81
CA LEU A 249 -4.86 -3.22 26.72
C LEU A 249 -4.83 -2.73 25.27
N TYR A 250 -4.25 -3.51 24.35
CA TYR A 250 -4.30 -3.21 22.91
C TYR A 250 -5.74 -3.17 22.38
N PHE A 251 -6.59 -4.14 22.75
CA PHE A 251 -8.01 -4.14 22.37
C PHE A 251 -8.77 -2.94 22.95
N GLY A 252 -8.58 -2.62 24.23
CA GLY A 252 -9.19 -1.46 24.86
C GLY A 252 -8.80 -0.16 24.16
N LEU A 253 -7.52 -0.01 23.79
CA LEU A 253 -7.04 1.16 23.04
C LEU A 253 -7.54 1.19 21.60
N LEU A 254 -7.69 0.05 20.93
CA LEU A 254 -8.33 -0.01 19.62
C LEU A 254 -9.80 0.41 19.69
N ILE A 255 -10.53 0.00 20.73
CA ILE A 255 -11.92 0.38 20.93
C ILE A 255 -12.02 1.88 21.22
N VAL A 256 -11.20 2.42 22.12
CA VAL A 256 -11.20 3.85 22.45
C VAL A 256 -10.78 4.69 21.24
N GLY A 257 -9.70 4.31 20.56
CA GLY A 257 -9.21 4.99 19.37
C GLY A 257 -10.20 4.91 18.21
N GLY A 258 -10.77 3.73 17.96
CA GLY A 258 -11.81 3.51 16.95
C GLY A 258 -13.06 4.33 17.25
N SER A 259 -13.49 4.39 18.52
CA SER A 259 -14.63 5.20 18.94
C SER A 259 -14.36 6.68 18.76
N ALA A 260 -13.19 7.18 19.20
CA ALA A 260 -12.82 8.59 19.00
C ALA A 260 -12.84 8.99 17.52
N VAL A 261 -12.35 8.12 16.63
CA VAL A 261 -12.36 8.35 15.18
C VAL A 261 -13.79 8.32 14.62
N ALA A 262 -14.63 7.41 15.13
CA ALA A 262 -16.04 7.35 14.75
C ALA A 262 -16.79 8.65 15.14
N PHE A 263 -16.42 9.28 16.25
CA PHE A 263 -17.00 10.57 16.65
C PHE A 263 -16.41 11.78 15.93
N ILE A 264 -15.15 11.70 15.47
CA ILE A 264 -14.47 12.82 14.80
C ILE A 264 -14.79 12.88 13.30
N HIS A 265 -14.93 11.73 12.63
CA HIS A 265 -14.99 11.72 11.17
C HIS A 265 -16.45 11.77 10.65
N PRO A 266 -16.78 12.71 9.74
CA PRO A 266 -18.14 12.93 9.24
C PRO A 266 -18.86 11.70 8.67
N VAL A 267 -18.10 10.73 8.15
CA VAL A 267 -18.62 9.49 7.54
C VAL A 267 -19.19 8.51 8.58
N PHE A 268 -18.77 8.57 9.84
CA PHE A 268 -19.22 7.65 10.90
C PHE A 268 -20.36 8.19 11.76
N HIS A 269 -20.94 9.35 11.41
CA HIS A 269 -22.21 9.76 12.00
C HIS A 269 -23.26 8.69 11.67
N SER A 270 -23.95 8.20 12.70
CA SER A 270 -24.73 6.96 12.70
C SER A 270 -25.84 6.85 11.64
N GLY A 271 -26.23 7.96 10.99
CA GLY A 271 -27.17 7.94 9.86
C GLY A 271 -26.52 7.75 8.48
N ARG A 272 -25.33 8.32 8.25
CA ARG A 272 -24.70 8.38 6.92
C ARG A 272 -24.16 7.03 6.47
N PHE A 273 -23.80 6.15 7.40
CA PHE A 273 -23.32 4.81 7.08
C PHE A 273 -24.41 3.96 6.42
N PHE A 274 -25.60 3.90 7.02
CA PHE A 274 -26.73 3.16 6.44
C PHE A 274 -27.22 3.81 5.15
N GLU A 275 -27.22 5.14 5.09
CA GLU A 275 -27.52 5.90 3.86
C GLU A 275 -26.53 5.54 2.73
N LEU A 276 -25.23 5.48 3.00
CA LEU A 276 -24.22 5.09 2.02
C LEU A 276 -24.38 3.63 1.56
N ILE A 277 -24.77 2.72 2.46
CA ILE A 277 -25.09 1.33 2.09
C ILE A 277 -26.31 1.30 1.17
N GLN A 278 -27.36 2.04 1.50
CA GLN A 278 -28.57 2.11 0.69
C GLN A 278 -28.29 2.72 -0.69
N ILE A 279 -27.58 3.86 -0.74
CA ILE A 279 -27.17 4.49 -2.01
C ILE A 279 -26.32 3.53 -2.84
N SER A 280 -25.36 2.83 -2.22
CA SER A 280 -24.50 1.89 -2.95
C SER A 280 -25.32 0.71 -3.49
N HIS A 281 -26.24 0.17 -2.69
CA HIS A 281 -27.16 -0.88 -3.10
C HIS A 281 -28.02 -0.43 -4.28
N ASP A 282 -28.63 0.75 -4.20
CA ASP A 282 -29.55 1.25 -5.22
C ASP A 282 -28.82 1.57 -6.53
N VAL A 283 -27.59 2.10 -6.46
CA VAL A 283 -26.72 2.32 -7.63
C VAL A 283 -26.30 0.99 -8.26
N ILE A 284 -25.98 -0.02 -7.46
CA ILE A 284 -25.64 -1.36 -7.97
C ILE A 284 -26.88 -2.00 -8.59
N ALA A 285 -28.05 -1.90 -7.96
CA ALA A 285 -29.29 -2.47 -8.45
C ALA A 285 -29.77 -1.79 -9.75
N GLN A 286 -29.52 -0.50 -9.94
CA GLN A 286 -29.82 0.19 -11.19
C GLN A 286 -28.84 -0.15 -12.32
N ASN A 287 -27.56 -0.39 -12.00
CA ASN A 287 -26.53 -0.71 -13.00
C ASN A 287 -26.44 -2.21 -13.32
N SER A 288 -26.98 -3.06 -12.47
CA SER A 288 -27.12 -4.50 -12.71
C SER A 288 -28.48 -4.73 -13.35
N GLY A 289 -28.53 -5.15 -14.62
CA GLY A 289 -29.78 -5.61 -15.23
C GLY A 289 -30.33 -6.89 -14.57
N ASP A 290 -31.07 -7.73 -15.32
CA ASP A 290 -31.77 -8.95 -14.84
C ASP A 290 -30.93 -10.03 -14.13
N SER A 291 -29.62 -9.81 -13.93
CA SER A 291 -28.69 -10.73 -13.28
C SER A 291 -28.50 -10.45 -11.77
N LEU A 292 -29.55 -10.06 -11.05
CA LEU A 292 -29.54 -10.04 -9.59
C LEU A 292 -29.96 -11.42 -9.06
N ILE A 293 -29.04 -12.11 -8.40
CA ILE A 293 -29.38 -13.29 -7.58
C ILE A 293 -30.18 -12.74 -6.39
N GLN A 294 -31.51 -12.78 -6.50
CA GLN A 294 -32.39 -12.46 -5.39
C GLN A 294 -32.29 -13.58 -4.37
N PHE A 295 -31.69 -13.29 -3.21
CA PHE A 295 -31.85 -14.13 -2.03
C PHE A 295 -33.21 -13.80 -1.42
N SER A 296 -34.23 -14.53 -1.87
CA SER A 296 -35.55 -14.61 -1.23
C SER A 296 -35.47 -15.41 0.07
#